data_AF-A0A0J8G4C6-F1
#
_entry.id   AF-A0A0J8G4C6-F1
#
_cell.length_a   1.000
_cell.length_b   1.000
_cell.length_c   1.000
_cell.angle_alpha   90.00
_cell.angle_beta   90.00
_cell.angle_gamma   90.00
#
_symmetry.space_group_name_H-M   'P 1'
#
loop_
_entity.id
_entity.type
_entity.pdbx_description
1 polymer ?
#
loop_
_entity_poly.entity_id
_entity_poly.type
_entity_poly.pdbx_seq_one_letter_code
_entity_poly.pdbx_strand_id
1 'polypeptide(L)'
;MAIHENLIWRTSYQESHLETSTKVIEIYLITTYPDTVTPEQKATIINCSTKATHIAYTTFTSTHQELIDGTEELFDLISIVNTSIKSAEIAARKSFNEYTINSLPYEILNKIEIKIKQGPLTSSNNI
;
A
#
# COMPACT_ATOMS: atom_id res chain seq x y z
N MET A 1 -7.16 15.90 -10.01
CA MET A 1 -7.49 14.53 -9.56
C MET A 1 -7.29 14.49 -8.07
N ALA A 2 -8.21 13.85 -7.35
CA ALA A 2 -8.13 13.67 -5.92
C ALA A 2 -7.36 12.40 -5.59
N ILE A 3 -6.65 12.43 -4.45
CA ILE A 3 -5.84 11.32 -3.95
C ILE A 3 -6.34 10.96 -2.55
N HIS A 4 -6.50 9.67 -2.30
CA HIS A 4 -6.72 9.12 -0.97
C HIS A 4 -5.68 8.04 -0.68
N GLU A 5 -5.00 8.18 0.46
CA GLU A 5 -3.91 7.30 0.87
C GLU A 5 -4.33 6.49 2.10
N ASN A 6 -4.10 5.19 2.08
CA ASN A 6 -4.30 4.30 3.22
C ASN A 6 -2.96 3.65 3.57
N LEU A 7 -2.52 3.79 4.82
CA LEU A 7 -1.33 3.08 5.31
C LEU A 7 -1.61 1.58 5.31
N ILE A 8 -0.77 0.82 4.61
CA ILE A 8 -0.80 -0.64 4.58
C ILE A 8 0.12 -1.16 5.67
N TRP A 9 1.38 -0.75 5.67
CA TRP A 9 2.40 -1.31 6.54
C TRP A 9 3.44 -0.27 6.90
N ARG A 10 3.98 -0.35 8.12
CA ARG A 10 5.04 0.51 8.61
C ARG A 10 6.04 -0.32 9.41
N THR A 11 7.32 -0.12 9.14
CA THR A 11 8.40 -0.64 10.00
C THR A 11 9.47 0.42 10.25
N SER A 12 10.26 0.19 11.27
CA SER A 12 11.42 0.98 11.63
C SER A 12 12.66 0.11 11.71
N TYR A 13 13.77 0.54 11.12
CA TYR A 13 15.06 -0.17 11.19
C TYR A 13 16.21 0.79 11.48
N GLN A 14 17.31 0.26 12.00
CA GLN A 14 18.57 0.97 12.14
C GLN A 14 19.52 0.51 11.02
N GLU A 15 20.11 1.46 10.30
CA GLU A 15 20.99 1.17 9.16
C GLU A 15 22.37 0.67 9.64
N SER A 16 22.78 1.03 10.86
CA SER A 16 23.93 0.44 11.55
C SER A 16 23.79 0.52 13.08
N HIS A 17 24.55 -0.31 13.80
CA HIS A 17 24.62 -0.28 15.28
C HIS A 17 25.25 1.01 15.83
N LEU A 18 25.84 1.84 14.96
CA LEU A 18 26.51 3.09 15.28
C LEU A 18 25.66 4.33 14.95
N GLU A 19 24.53 4.16 14.26
CA GLU A 19 23.61 5.24 13.95
C GLU A 19 22.50 5.39 14.99
N THR A 20 22.34 6.61 15.52
CA THR A 20 21.24 6.97 16.42
C THR A 20 19.93 7.27 15.67
N SER A 21 19.94 7.26 14.33
CA SER A 21 18.77 7.55 13.51
C SER A 21 18.01 6.28 13.15
N THR A 22 16.72 6.24 13.48
CA THR A 22 15.81 5.20 13.04
C THR A 22 15.22 5.58 11.68
N LYS A 23 15.38 4.72 10.68
CA LYS A 23 14.73 4.86 9.37
C LYS A 23 13.35 4.24 9.43
N VAL A 24 12.36 4.89 8.83
CA VAL A 24 10.99 4.39 8.73
C VAL A 24 10.66 4.08 7.28
N ILE A 25 10.11 2.89 7.05
CA ILE A 25 9.49 2.49 5.78
C ILE A 25 8.00 2.48 5.99
N GLU A 26 7.27 3.22 5.16
CA GLU A 26 5.81 3.21 5.12
C GLU A 26 5.35 2.80 3.73
N ILE A 27 4.36 1.93 3.66
CA ILE A 27 3.76 1.41 2.42
C ILE A 27 2.29 1.84 2.41
N TYR A 28 1.85 2.46 1.33
CA TYR A 28 0.51 3.03 1.19
C TYR A 28 -0.23 2.48 -0.01
N LEU A 29 -1.54 2.27 0.12
CA LEU A 29 -2.46 2.16 -1.01
C LEU A 29 -2.87 3.57 -1.43
N ILE A 30 -2.51 3.95 -2.65
CA ILE A 30 -2.88 5.23 -3.26
C ILE A 30 -4.06 5.01 -4.18
N THR A 31 -5.17 5.66 -3.88
CA THR A 31 -6.38 5.66 -4.71
C THR A 31 -6.55 7.03 -5.33
N THR A 32 -6.42 7.12 -6.66
CA THR A 32 -6.61 8.35 -7.42
C THR A 32 -7.97 8.32 -8.11
N TYR A 33 -8.74 9.39 -8.04
CA TYR A 33 -10.06 9.48 -8.68
C TYR A 33 -10.36 10.90 -9.21
N PRO A 34 -11.32 11.07 -10.14
CA PRO A 34 -11.68 12.38 -10.67
C PRO A 34 -12.21 13.32 -9.59
N ASP A 35 -11.92 14.62 -9.71
CA ASP A 35 -12.49 15.64 -8.79
C ASP A 35 -14.00 15.83 -8.99
N THR A 36 -14.52 15.33 -10.11
CA THR A 36 -15.93 15.43 -10.51
C THR A 36 -16.82 14.35 -9.91
N VAL A 37 -16.29 13.44 -9.09
CA VAL A 37 -17.12 12.41 -8.43
C VAL A 37 -18.08 13.04 -7.45
N THR A 38 -19.29 12.48 -7.34
CA THR A 38 -20.25 12.92 -6.32
C THR A 38 -19.78 12.53 -4.92
N PRO A 39 -20.30 13.15 -3.85
CA PRO A 39 -19.99 12.73 -2.48
C PRO A 39 -20.27 11.25 -2.21
N GLU A 40 -21.36 10.71 -2.76
CA GLU A 40 -21.72 9.29 -2.64
C GLU A 40 -20.71 8.39 -3.36
N GLN A 41 -20.32 8.73 -4.59
CA GLN A 41 -19.30 8.00 -5.33
C GLN A 41 -17.95 8.04 -4.60
N LYS A 42 -17.57 9.20 -4.04
CA LYS A 42 -16.36 9.33 -3.22
C LYS A 42 -16.41 8.42 -1.99
N ALA A 43 -17.53 8.38 -1.28
CA ALA A 43 -17.70 7.50 -0.12
C ALA A 43 -17.55 6.02 -0.50
N THR A 44 -18.15 5.61 -1.62
CA THR A 44 -18.00 4.26 -2.18
C THR A 44 -16.54 3.95 -2.53
N ILE A 45 -15.84 4.86 -3.21
CA ILE A 45 -14.43 4.70 -3.58
C ILE A 45 -13.56 4.52 -2.33
N ILE A 46 -13.74 5.37 -1.32
CA ILE A 46 -12.98 5.31 -0.06
C ILE A 46 -13.26 3.99 0.66
N ASN A 47 -14.53 3.59 0.79
CA ASN A 47 -14.89 2.32 1.43
C ASN A 47 -14.26 1.12 0.70
N CYS A 48 -14.30 1.12 -0.63
CA CYS A 48 -13.67 0.07 -1.43
C CYS A 48 -12.14 0.08 -1.27
N SER A 49 -11.51 1.25 -1.18
CA SER A 49 -10.06 1.31 -0.96
C SER A 49 -9.68 0.87 0.45
N THR A 50 -10.48 1.15 1.48
CA THR A 50 -10.24 0.63 2.84
C THR A 50 -10.28 -0.89 2.86
N LYS A 51 -11.27 -1.51 2.20
CA LYS A 51 -11.32 -2.98 2.08
C LYS A 51 -10.13 -3.53 1.30
N ALA A 52 -9.79 -2.91 0.16
CA ALA A 52 -8.63 -3.29 -0.63
C ALA A 52 -7.31 -3.15 0.15
N THR A 53 -7.21 -2.15 1.04
CA THR A 53 -6.05 -1.94 1.93
C THR A 53 -5.90 -3.12 2.89
N HIS A 54 -7.00 -3.62 3.45
CA HIS A 54 -6.96 -4.78 4.34
C HIS A 54 -6.44 -6.03 3.63
N ILE A 55 -6.90 -6.27 2.39
CA ILE A 55 -6.38 -7.36 1.55
C ILE A 55 -4.90 -7.14 1.22
N ALA A 56 -4.53 -5.91 0.85
CA ALA A 56 -3.15 -5.53 0.57
C ALA A 56 -2.23 -5.83 1.76
N TYR A 57 -2.65 -5.47 2.98
CA TYR A 57 -1.90 -5.72 4.22
C TYR A 57 -1.66 -7.21 4.45
N THR A 58 -2.72 -8.02 4.36
CA THR A 58 -2.63 -9.47 4.57
C THR A 58 -1.71 -10.12 3.54
N THR A 59 -1.85 -9.77 2.26
CA THR A 59 -0.97 -10.30 1.20
C THR A 59 0.46 -9.81 1.36
N PHE A 60 0.67 -8.52 1.65
CA PHE A 60 1.99 -7.93 1.85
C PHE A 60 2.74 -8.66 2.96
N THR A 61 2.12 -8.80 4.14
CA THR A 61 2.74 -9.42 5.31
C THR A 61 3.00 -10.91 5.13
N SER A 62 2.08 -11.66 4.50
CA SER A 62 2.29 -13.07 4.17
C SER A 62 3.49 -13.26 3.25
N THR A 63 3.51 -12.55 2.10
CA THR A 63 4.62 -12.64 1.15
C THR A 63 5.94 -12.16 1.77
N HIS A 64 5.89 -11.12 2.61
CA HIS A 64 7.07 -10.63 3.31
C HIS A 64 7.65 -11.68 4.25
N GLN A 65 6.80 -12.34 5.04
CA GLN A 65 7.22 -13.39 5.97
C GLN A 65 7.76 -14.62 5.23
N GLU A 66 7.07 -15.08 4.18
CA GLU A 66 7.51 -16.23 3.37
C GLU A 66 8.90 -16.02 2.76
N LEU A 67 9.19 -14.80 2.31
CA LEU A 67 10.48 -14.45 1.73
C LEU A 67 11.59 -14.32 2.79
N ILE A 68 11.27 -13.81 3.98
CA ILE A 68 12.21 -13.76 5.12
C ILE A 68 12.54 -15.18 5.59
N ASP A 69 11.54 -16.05 5.77
CA ASP A 69 11.74 -17.43 6.23
C ASP A 69 12.55 -18.26 5.22
N GLY A 70 12.50 -17.90 3.93
CA GLY A 70 13.24 -18.53 2.86
C GLY A 70 14.64 -17.97 2.59
N THR A 71 15.10 -16.92 3.30
CA THR A 71 16.40 -16.30 3.08
C THR A 71 17.34 -16.46 4.28
N GLU A 72 18.44 -17.21 4.09
CA GLU A 72 19.47 -17.42 5.13
C GLU A 72 20.40 -16.20 5.31
N GLU A 73 20.39 -15.24 4.38
CA GLU A 73 21.21 -14.02 4.44
C GLU A 73 20.32 -12.77 4.35
N LEU A 74 20.59 -11.80 5.24
CA LEU A 74 19.88 -10.51 5.42
C LEU A 74 19.85 -9.59 4.17
N PHE A 75 20.41 -10.02 3.04
CA PHE A 75 21.04 -9.11 2.09
C PHE A 75 20.15 -8.45 1.03
N ASP A 76 18.81 -8.58 1.10
CA ASP A 76 17.99 -7.74 0.22
C ASP A 76 16.58 -7.45 0.75
N LEU A 77 16.49 -6.91 1.98
CA LEU A 77 15.23 -6.41 2.56
C LEU A 77 14.45 -5.51 1.57
N ILE A 78 15.16 -4.72 0.76
CA ILE A 78 14.55 -3.85 -0.25
C ILE A 78 13.90 -4.68 -1.36
N SER A 79 14.57 -5.70 -1.88
CA SER A 79 13.99 -6.62 -2.87
C SER A 79 12.80 -7.40 -2.32
N ILE A 80 12.88 -7.84 -1.05
CA ILE A 80 11.76 -8.49 -0.35
C ILE A 80 10.56 -7.55 -0.28
N VAL A 81 10.77 -6.32 0.21
CA VAL A 81 9.70 -5.30 0.28
C VAL A 81 9.11 -5.02 -1.09
N ASN A 82 9.92 -4.86 -2.14
CA ASN A 82 9.45 -4.62 -3.50
C ASN A 82 8.58 -5.77 -4.03
N THR A 83 8.94 -7.02 -3.72
CA THR A 83 8.16 -8.19 -4.10
C THR A 83 6.83 -8.23 -3.36
N SER A 84 6.84 -7.98 -2.05
CA SER A 84 5.63 -7.87 -1.24
C SER A 84 4.70 -6.74 -1.71
N ILE A 85 5.25 -5.59 -2.10
CA ILE A 85 4.49 -4.46 -2.70
C ILE A 85 3.74 -4.94 -3.95
N LYS A 86 4.43 -5.62 -4.87
CA LYS A 86 3.84 -6.09 -6.13
C LYS A 86 2.70 -7.09 -5.89
N SER A 87 2.90 -8.08 -5.02
CA SER A 87 1.87 -9.05 -4.67
C SER A 87 0.65 -8.39 -4.03
N ALA A 88 0.89 -7.47 -3.09
CA ALA A 88 -0.17 -6.70 -2.45
C ALA A 88 -0.92 -5.82 -3.44
N GLU A 89 -0.25 -5.21 -4.43
CA GLU A 89 -0.90 -4.33 -5.41
C GLU A 89 -1.86 -5.11 -6.31
N ILE A 90 -1.45 -6.30 -6.76
CA ILE A 90 -2.28 -7.20 -7.55
C ILE A 90 -3.54 -7.59 -6.76
N ALA A 91 -3.37 -8.00 -5.50
CA ALA A 91 -4.47 -8.40 -4.63
C ALA A 91 -5.42 -7.24 -4.31
N ALA A 92 -4.87 -6.06 -3.99
CA ALA A 92 -5.64 -4.85 -3.73
C ALA A 92 -6.45 -4.41 -4.95
N ARG A 93 -5.85 -4.43 -6.15
CA ARG A 93 -6.52 -4.06 -7.39
C ARG A 93 -7.67 -5.02 -7.70
N LYS A 94 -7.45 -6.32 -7.54
CA LYS A 94 -8.51 -7.33 -7.72
C LYS A 94 -9.67 -7.07 -6.76
N SER A 95 -9.37 -6.95 -5.47
CA SER A 95 -10.37 -6.71 -4.42
C SER A 95 -11.13 -5.40 -4.64
N PHE A 96 -10.43 -4.32 -4.99
CA PHE A 96 -11.05 -3.04 -5.29
C PHE A 96 -12.04 -3.15 -6.45
N ASN A 97 -11.62 -3.76 -7.56
CA ASN A 97 -12.46 -3.94 -8.74
C ASN A 97 -13.72 -4.76 -8.43
N GLU A 98 -13.60 -5.83 -7.65
CA GLU A 98 -14.74 -6.67 -7.22
C GLU A 98 -15.78 -5.86 -6.43
N TYR A 99 -15.33 -4.92 -5.59
CA TYR A 99 -16.24 -4.06 -4.84
C TYR A 99 -16.80 -2.91 -5.68
N THR A 100 -16.03 -2.34 -6.60
CA THR A 100 -16.47 -1.16 -7.34
C THR A 100 -17.30 -1.46 -8.57
N ILE A 101 -17.12 -2.63 -9.21
CA ILE A 101 -17.78 -2.96 -10.51
C ILE A 101 -19.31 -2.93 -10.44
N ASN A 102 -19.87 -3.22 -9.27
CA ASN A 102 -21.32 -3.22 -9.03
C ASN A 102 -21.82 -1.93 -8.34
N SER A 103 -20.92 -1.02 -7.98
CA SER A 103 -21.24 0.14 -7.12
C SER A 103 -20.94 1.49 -7.77
N LEU A 104 -20.23 1.52 -8.89
CA LEU A 104 -19.88 2.75 -9.60
C LEU A 104 -20.20 2.65 -11.09
N PRO A 105 -20.61 3.76 -11.74
CA PRO A 105 -20.74 3.81 -13.20
C PRO A 105 -19.40 3.54 -13.90
N TYR A 106 -19.46 2.92 -15.08
CA TYR A 106 -18.28 2.57 -15.85
C TYR A 106 -17.40 3.77 -16.19
N GLU A 107 -18.00 4.94 -16.46
CA GLU A 107 -17.27 6.17 -16.79
C GLU A 107 -16.43 6.71 -15.63
N ILE A 108 -16.81 6.38 -14.39
CA ILE A 108 -16.03 6.72 -13.18
C ILE A 108 -14.98 5.64 -12.93
N LEU A 109 -15.37 4.37 -13.03
CA LEU A 109 -14.47 3.22 -12.82
C LEU A 109 -13.20 3.31 -13.67
N ASN A 110 -13.31 3.65 -14.96
CA ASN A 110 -12.15 3.71 -15.86
C ASN A 110 -11.14 4.80 -15.49
N LYS A 111 -11.55 5.77 -14.67
CA LYS A 111 -10.73 6.92 -14.25
C LYS A 111 -10.15 6.75 -12.86
N ILE A 112 -10.45 5.63 -12.18
CA ILE A 112 -9.88 5.32 -10.88
C ILE A 112 -8.57 4.55 -11.10
N GLU A 113 -7.52 5.01 -10.42
CA GLU A 113 -6.23 4.34 -10.38
C GLU A 113 -5.96 3.90 -8.95
N ILE A 114 -5.53 2.64 -8.77
CA ILE A 114 -5.01 2.14 -7.50
C ILE A 114 -3.58 1.68 -7.70
N LYS A 115 -2.68 2.05 -6.78
CA LYS A 115 -1.30 1.59 -6.75
C LYS A 115 -0.79 1.51 -5.32
N ILE A 116 0.21 0.68 -5.08
CA ILE A 116 0.92 0.67 -3.81
C ILE A 116 2.23 1.44 -3.98
N LYS A 117 2.51 2.34 -3.04
CA LYS A 117 3.75 3.11 -3.01
C LYS A 117 4.43 3.01 -1.67
N GLN A 118 5.76 2.92 -1.71
CA GLN A 118 6.59 3.23 -0.56
C GLN A 118 6.62 4.76 -0.39
N GLY A 119 6.29 5.22 0.82
CA GLY A 119 6.46 6.61 1.23
C GLY A 119 7.93 7.02 1.31
N PRO A 120 8.25 8.32 1.43
CA PRO A 120 9.62 8.76 1.58
C PRO A 120 10.25 8.13 2.83
N LEU A 121 11.51 7.69 2.72
CA LEU A 121 12.28 7.22 3.87
C LEU A 121 12.47 8.39 4.83
N THR A 122 11.78 8.36 5.97
CA THR A 122 11.92 9.39 7.00
C THR A 122 12.89 8.92 8.07
N SER A 123 13.71 9.85 8.57
CA SER A 123 14.60 9.60 9.71
C SER A 123 13.97 10.19 10.96
N SER A 124 13.72 9.37 11.98
CA SER A 124 13.33 9.85 13.30
C SER A 124 14.59 9.97 14.15
N ASN A 125 14.92 11.19 14.58
CA ASN A 125 15.93 11.40 15.61
C ASN A 125 15.24 11.14 16.95
N ASN A 126 15.69 10.14 17.69
CA ASN A 126 15.35 10.04 19.10
C ASN A 126 16.03 11.23 19.81
N ILE A 127 15.24 12.23 20.19
CA ILE A 127 15.64 13.28 21.14
C ILE A 127 15.24 12.80 22.54
#